data_AF-A0AAP3WJ72-F1
#
_entry.id   AF-A0AAP3WJ72-F1
#
_cell.length_a   1.000
_cell.length_b   1.000
_cell.length_c   1.000
_cell.angle_alpha   90.00
_cell.angle_beta   90.00
_cell.angle_gamma   90.00
#
_symmetry.space_group_name_H-M   'P 1'
#
loop_
_entity.id
_entity.type
_entity.pdbx_description
1 polymer ?
#
loop_
_entity_poly.entity_id
_entity_poly.type
_entity_poly.pdbx_seq_one_letter_code
_entity_poly.pdbx_strand_id
1 'polypeptide(L)'
;MKNNFLVNFILLHGYSLDNSSLMFGKMGYSLILFEYSHYFKDALAEKHAFELLQEVLASPMKSNTFNEGKMGIAWSLIHLIEKEYIEADYLELYGQEHKEIVAFIKQLKTDMNNIVSKNDAISFLIASKSYIQESDFDEILPNLIENLYDYLKRIPKSLFERNLFYYHATKMLCLYNLYEELSIRGETLIDIIVQTHKKLISDKHVCTNISFGVNLLQYGLCHKRKDIIKLANAIIKCYFSNMVLETLNLKESIDAIYNLNKLQLLNKESEWTSLKKQLSSLLFNKESYLYKENRLTLSRLKGGIPQLLLMECLNFQDIKSTGHYIMLK
;
A
#
# COMPACT_ATOMS: atom_id res chain seq x y z
N MET A 1 -9.70 24.10 -7.75
CA MET A 1 -10.18 24.40 -6.39
C MET A 1 -9.74 23.26 -5.49
N LYS A 2 -9.19 23.58 -4.30
CA LYS A 2 -8.81 22.59 -3.28
C LYS A 2 -10.10 21.88 -2.85
N ASN A 3 -10.25 20.59 -3.16
CA ASN A 3 -11.44 19.83 -2.80
C ASN A 3 -11.35 19.45 -1.32
N ASN A 4 -11.73 20.36 -0.43
CA ASN A 4 -11.62 20.15 1.02
C ASN A 4 -12.64 19.14 1.57
N PHE A 5 -13.49 18.54 0.72
CA PHE A 5 -14.52 17.61 1.15
C PHE A 5 -13.95 16.42 1.93
N LEU A 6 -12.90 15.78 1.39
CA LEU A 6 -12.30 14.59 2.00
C LEU A 6 -11.65 14.90 3.35
N VAL A 7 -10.98 16.05 3.46
CA VAL A 7 -10.38 16.53 4.70
C VAL A 7 -11.47 16.81 5.73
N ASN A 8 -12.51 17.56 5.35
CA ASN A 8 -13.64 17.85 6.23
C ASN A 8 -14.32 16.58 6.71
N PHE A 9 -14.46 15.56 5.84
CA PHE A 9 -14.97 14.26 6.24
C PHE A 9 -14.10 13.61 7.33
N ILE A 10 -12.78 13.56 7.12
CA ILE A 10 -11.84 12.99 8.10
C ILE A 10 -11.89 13.76 9.41
N LEU A 11 -11.92 15.10 9.37
CA LEU A 11 -12.00 15.93 10.57
C LEU A 11 -13.31 15.73 11.34
N LEU A 12 -14.43 15.56 10.64
CA LEU A 12 -15.74 15.32 11.28
C LEU A 12 -15.88 13.92 11.87
N HIS A 13 -15.21 12.92 11.27
CA HIS A 13 -15.44 11.50 11.61
C HIS A 13 -14.28 10.84 12.36
N GLY A 14 -13.06 11.37 12.28
CA GLY A 14 -11.87 10.74 12.84
C GLY A 14 -11.96 10.50 14.35
N TYR A 15 -12.43 11.50 15.09
CA TYR A 15 -12.57 11.43 16.55
C TYR A 15 -13.62 10.40 17.00
N SER A 16 -14.64 10.14 16.18
CA SER A 16 -15.68 9.15 16.47
C SER A 16 -15.26 7.69 16.21
N LEU A 17 -14.05 7.45 15.70
CA LEU A 17 -13.57 6.09 15.49
C LEU A 17 -13.09 5.47 16.80
N ASP A 18 -13.69 4.36 17.20
CA ASP A 18 -13.20 3.58 18.35
C ASP A 18 -11.93 2.79 18.02
N ASN A 19 -11.69 2.52 16.73
CA ASN A 19 -10.55 1.75 16.26
C ASN A 19 -9.30 2.62 16.15
N SER A 20 -8.18 2.18 16.74
CA SER A 20 -6.88 2.89 16.68
C SER A 20 -5.94 2.36 15.58
N SER A 21 -6.33 1.31 14.85
CA SER A 21 -5.49 0.69 13.84
C SER A 21 -5.21 1.57 12.63
N LEU A 22 -4.23 1.15 11.84
CA LEU A 22 -3.84 1.83 10.62
C LEU A 22 -4.91 1.73 9.52
N MET A 23 -5.43 0.53 9.23
CA MET A 23 -6.29 0.32 8.07
C MET A 23 -7.73 0.82 8.27
N PHE A 24 -8.22 0.80 9.52
CA PHE A 24 -9.63 1.08 9.85
C PHE A 24 -9.80 2.11 10.96
N GLY A 25 -8.72 2.73 11.42
CA GLY A 25 -8.72 3.51 12.64
C GLY A 25 -8.03 4.85 12.54
N LYS A 26 -7.94 5.48 13.71
CA LYS A 26 -7.39 6.83 13.92
C LYS A 26 -5.96 6.97 13.41
N MET A 27 -5.14 5.92 13.45
CA MET A 27 -3.76 5.96 12.95
C MET A 27 -3.72 6.22 11.45
N GLY A 28 -4.59 5.58 10.67
CA GLY A 28 -4.68 5.83 9.22
C GLY A 28 -5.13 7.26 8.91
N TYR A 29 -6.06 7.79 9.70
CA TYR A 29 -6.55 9.16 9.57
C TYR A 29 -5.47 10.18 9.96
N SER A 30 -4.74 9.93 11.03
CA SER A 30 -3.61 10.74 11.47
C SER A 30 -2.51 10.78 10.40
N LEU A 31 -2.06 9.60 9.93
CA LEU A 31 -1.03 9.51 8.89
C LEU A 31 -1.39 10.32 7.65
N ILE A 32 -2.63 10.21 7.16
CA ILE A 32 -3.03 10.96 5.97
C ILE A 32 -3.17 12.47 6.23
N LEU A 33 -3.64 12.88 7.41
CA LEU A 33 -3.70 14.30 7.73
C LEU A 33 -2.30 14.92 7.85
N PHE A 34 -1.29 14.17 8.32
CA PHE A 34 0.10 14.62 8.28
C PHE A 34 0.62 14.79 6.85
N GLU A 35 0.42 13.81 5.98
CA GLU A 35 0.81 13.93 4.56
C GLU A 35 0.12 15.11 3.87
N TYR A 36 -1.19 15.24 4.09
CA TYR A 36 -1.99 16.33 3.54
C TYR A 36 -1.53 17.70 4.06
N SER A 37 -1.33 17.84 5.38
CA SER A 37 -0.95 19.12 5.99
C SER A 37 0.43 19.57 5.54
N HIS A 38 1.41 18.67 5.48
CA HIS A 38 2.76 18.99 5.04
C HIS A 38 2.80 19.38 3.56
N TYR A 39 2.00 18.70 2.74
CA TYR A 39 1.91 18.97 1.31
C TYR A 39 1.20 20.30 1.02
N PHE A 40 0.03 20.53 1.61
CA PHE A 40 -0.79 21.72 1.36
C PHE A 40 -0.54 22.89 2.33
N LYS A 41 0.41 22.76 3.25
CA LYS A 41 0.71 23.72 4.32
C LYS A 41 -0.52 24.07 5.15
N ASP A 42 -1.24 23.04 5.60
CA ASP A 42 -2.51 23.15 6.32
C ASP A 42 -2.34 22.85 7.82
N ALA A 43 -2.05 23.90 8.60
CA ALA A 43 -1.75 23.79 10.02
C ALA A 43 -2.93 23.26 10.86
N LEU A 44 -4.17 23.44 10.41
CA LEU A 44 -5.34 22.91 11.11
C LEU A 44 -5.39 21.38 10.95
N ALA A 45 -5.15 20.88 9.73
CA ALA A 45 -5.07 19.44 9.49
C ALA A 45 -3.93 18.79 10.27
N GLU A 46 -2.78 19.46 10.38
CA GLU A 46 -1.64 19.00 11.18
C GLU A 46 -1.98 18.87 12.67
N LYS A 47 -2.63 19.90 13.24
CA LYS A 47 -3.10 19.87 14.63
C LYS A 47 -4.01 18.67 14.90
N HIS A 48 -4.99 18.43 14.03
CA HIS A 48 -5.89 17.29 14.16
C HIS A 48 -5.18 15.94 13.92
N ALA A 49 -4.21 15.89 13.01
CA ALA A 49 -3.37 14.71 12.81
C ALA A 49 -2.65 14.31 14.10
N PHE A 50 -2.09 15.30 14.81
CA PHE A 50 -1.38 15.11 16.06
C PHE A 50 -2.31 14.70 17.21
N GLU A 51 -3.48 15.34 17.36
CA GLU A 51 -4.47 14.94 18.36
C GLU A 51 -4.93 13.48 18.19
N LEU A 52 -5.22 13.07 16.94
CA LEU A 52 -5.57 11.67 16.64
C LEU A 52 -4.42 10.71 16.94
N LEU A 53 -3.16 11.11 16.70
CA LEU A 53 -1.99 10.31 17.04
C LEU A 53 -1.88 10.10 18.55
N GLN A 54 -2.09 11.16 19.34
CA GLN A 54 -2.06 11.06 20.80
C GLN A 54 -3.12 10.07 21.34
N GLU A 55 -4.33 10.09 20.77
CA GLU A 55 -5.38 9.13 21.13
C GLU A 55 -5.02 7.69 20.77
N VAL A 56 -4.38 7.47 19.61
CA VAL A 56 -3.90 6.14 19.20
C VAL A 56 -2.86 5.62 20.20
N LEU A 57 -1.91 6.46 20.60
CA LEU A 57 -0.84 6.07 21.52
C LEU A 57 -1.34 5.86 22.95
N ALA A 58 -2.39 6.56 23.37
CA ALA A 58 -3.05 6.35 24.65
C ALA A 58 -3.92 5.08 24.68
N SER A 59 -4.23 4.50 23.52
CA SER A 59 -5.16 3.37 23.40
C SER A 59 -4.42 2.03 23.34
N PRO A 60 -4.73 1.05 24.22
CA PRO A 60 -4.04 -0.23 24.21
C PRO A 60 -4.39 -1.05 22.97
N MET A 61 -3.38 -1.43 22.21
CA MET A 61 -3.54 -2.33 21.04
C MET A 61 -3.19 -3.77 21.43
N LYS A 62 -4.02 -4.75 21.04
CA LYS A 62 -3.77 -6.17 21.36
C LYS A 62 -3.13 -6.95 20.21
N SER A 63 -3.54 -6.67 18.98
CA SER A 63 -3.05 -7.39 17.80
C SER A 63 -1.64 -6.92 17.42
N ASN A 64 -0.80 -7.86 16.96
CA ASN A 64 0.50 -7.56 16.35
C ASN A 64 0.44 -7.48 14.82
N THR A 65 -0.75 -7.61 14.22
CA THR A 65 -0.91 -7.54 12.76
C THR A 65 -0.66 -6.14 12.23
N PHE A 66 -0.35 -6.07 10.94
CA PHE A 66 -0.08 -4.81 10.26
C PHE A 66 -1.32 -3.93 10.13
N ASN A 67 -2.39 -4.46 9.55
CA ASN A 67 -3.57 -3.67 9.22
C ASN A 67 -4.34 -3.20 10.46
N GLU A 68 -4.39 -4.04 11.50
CA GLU A 68 -5.29 -3.88 12.64
C GLU A 68 -4.56 -3.75 13.99
N GLY A 69 -3.22 -3.77 13.99
CA GLY A 69 -2.43 -3.94 15.20
C GLY A 69 -1.22 -3.02 15.31
N LYS A 70 -0.37 -3.35 16.28
CA LYS A 70 0.83 -2.61 16.68
C LYS A 70 1.80 -2.40 15.52
N MET A 71 1.93 -3.37 14.62
CA MET A 71 2.87 -3.31 13.50
C MET A 71 2.54 -2.16 12.54
N GLY A 72 1.25 -1.89 12.27
CA GLY A 72 0.84 -0.75 11.45
C GLY A 72 1.08 0.59 12.14
N ILE A 73 0.79 0.69 13.45
CA ILE A 73 1.06 1.89 14.25
C ILE A 73 2.56 2.18 14.28
N ALA A 74 3.37 1.16 14.60
CA ALA A 74 4.82 1.25 14.63
C ALA A 74 5.41 1.72 13.30
N TRP A 75 4.95 1.12 12.18
CA TRP A 75 5.36 1.54 10.85
C TRP A 75 5.01 3.02 10.59
N SER A 76 3.80 3.45 10.97
CA SER A 76 3.37 4.83 10.77
C SER A 76 4.18 5.82 11.59
N LEU A 77 4.53 5.49 12.85
CA LEU A 77 5.41 6.32 13.67
C LEU A 77 6.78 6.49 13.03
N ILE A 78 7.40 5.39 12.59
CA ILE A 78 8.70 5.43 11.91
C ILE A 78 8.61 6.32 10.67
N HIS A 79 7.58 6.14 9.84
CA HIS A 79 7.38 6.97 8.65
C HIS A 79 7.24 8.46 8.99
N LEU A 80 6.44 8.81 10.00
CA LEU A 80 6.25 10.21 10.42
C LEU A 80 7.54 10.83 10.97
N ILE A 81 8.36 10.06 11.70
CA ILE A 81 9.64 10.49 12.25
C ILE A 81 10.68 10.67 11.14
N GLU A 82 10.83 9.69 10.23
CA GLU A 82 11.78 9.75 9.12
C GLU A 82 11.48 10.87 8.13
N LYS A 83 10.21 11.28 8.04
CA LYS A 83 9.76 12.45 7.26
C LYS A 83 9.89 13.77 8.01
N GLU A 84 10.34 13.75 9.26
CA GLU A 84 10.42 14.92 10.15
C GLU A 84 9.06 15.61 10.35
N TYR A 85 7.96 14.86 10.19
CA TYR A 85 6.60 15.36 10.46
C TYR A 85 6.32 15.42 11.96
N ILE A 86 7.01 14.58 12.74
CA ILE A 86 7.03 14.63 14.20
C ILE A 86 8.47 14.47 14.70
N GLU A 87 8.79 15.17 15.80
CA GLU A 87 10.07 15.05 16.49
C GLU A 87 9.89 14.15 17.71
N ALA A 88 10.34 12.89 17.62
CA ALA A 88 10.24 11.91 18.71
C ALA A 88 11.31 10.82 18.60
N ASP A 89 11.72 10.26 19.73
CA ASP A 89 12.47 9.00 19.77
C ASP A 89 11.49 7.81 19.67
N TYR A 90 11.62 7.02 18.61
CA TYR A 90 10.73 5.88 18.35
C TYR A 90 10.77 4.82 19.45
N LEU A 91 11.95 4.51 19.99
CA LEU A 91 12.11 3.47 21.00
C LEU A 91 11.64 3.94 22.38
N GLU A 92 11.78 5.23 22.68
CA GLU A 92 11.16 5.82 23.87
C GLU A 92 9.62 5.76 23.78
N LEU A 93 9.08 6.07 22.59
CA LEU A 93 7.63 6.15 22.38
C LEU A 93 6.93 4.79 22.27
N TYR A 94 7.57 3.81 21.62
CA TYR A 94 6.93 2.55 21.20
C TYR A 94 7.84 1.31 21.28
N GLY A 95 8.91 1.38 22.06
CA GLY A 95 9.93 0.32 22.13
C GLY A 95 9.47 -0.99 22.76
N GLN A 96 8.48 -0.95 23.67
CA GLN A 96 7.93 -2.18 24.26
C GLN A 96 7.11 -2.96 23.22
N GLU A 97 6.22 -2.27 22.51
CA GLU A 97 5.42 -2.81 21.42
C GLU A 97 6.31 -3.28 20.26
N HIS A 98 7.40 -2.56 19.96
CA HIS A 98 8.38 -2.98 18.97
C HIS A 98 8.95 -4.38 19.28
N LYS A 99 9.35 -4.62 20.54
CA LYS A 99 9.86 -5.93 20.98
C LYS A 99 8.81 -7.04 20.79
N GLU A 100 7.56 -6.74 21.08
CA GLU A 100 6.45 -7.69 20.90
C GLU A 100 6.19 -8.00 19.42
N ILE A 101 6.28 -6.99 18.55
CA ILE A 101 6.18 -7.17 17.09
C ILE A 101 7.31 -8.06 16.59
N VAL A 102 8.56 -7.79 16.97
CA VAL A 102 9.71 -8.61 16.56
C VAL A 102 9.57 -10.05 17.04
N ALA A 103 9.14 -10.27 18.29
CA ALA A 103 8.87 -11.60 18.82
C ALA A 103 7.76 -12.33 18.04
N PHE A 104 6.68 -11.63 17.69
CA PHE A 104 5.61 -12.16 16.85
C PHE A 104 6.12 -12.56 15.45
N ILE A 105 6.93 -11.71 14.80
CA ILE A 105 7.50 -12.03 13.49
C ILE A 105 8.40 -13.27 13.55
N LYS A 106 9.19 -13.44 14.62
CA LYS A 106 10.00 -14.65 14.82
C LYS A 106 9.14 -15.91 14.89
N GLN A 107 7.93 -15.84 15.46
CA GLN A 107 6.99 -16.96 15.50
C GLN A 107 6.36 -17.26 14.12
N LEU A 108 6.19 -16.25 13.26
CA LEU A 108 5.67 -16.45 11.90
C LEU A 108 6.58 -17.33 11.03
N LYS A 109 7.88 -17.44 11.35
CA LYS A 109 8.82 -18.31 10.64
C LYS A 109 8.33 -19.76 10.55
N THR A 110 7.66 -20.24 11.61
CA THR A 110 7.22 -21.64 11.71
C THR A 110 5.84 -21.91 11.12
N ASP A 111 5.02 -20.88 10.88
CA ASP A 111 3.64 -21.05 10.39
C ASP A 111 3.58 -20.91 8.86
N MET A 112 3.54 -22.02 8.12
CA MET A 112 3.47 -22.00 6.66
C MET A 112 2.18 -21.39 6.07
N ASN A 113 1.10 -21.22 6.86
CA ASN A 113 -0.22 -20.87 6.34
C ASN A 113 -0.53 -19.37 6.36
N ASN A 114 0.24 -18.55 7.09
CA ASN A 114 -0.07 -17.13 7.25
C ASN A 114 0.73 -16.21 6.30
N ILE A 115 0.55 -16.40 4.99
CA ILE A 115 1.27 -15.65 3.95
C ILE A 115 1.01 -14.14 3.99
N VAL A 116 -0.18 -13.71 4.39
CA VAL A 116 -0.52 -12.29 4.56
C VAL A 116 0.39 -11.66 5.61
N SER A 117 0.43 -12.22 6.82
CA SER A 117 1.24 -11.66 7.90
C SER A 117 2.73 -11.71 7.61
N LYS A 118 3.20 -12.70 6.84
CA LYS A 118 4.61 -12.77 6.40
C LYS A 118 4.99 -11.64 5.45
N ASN A 119 4.12 -11.33 4.48
CA ASN A 119 4.35 -10.22 3.55
C ASN A 119 4.38 -8.88 4.29
N ASP A 120 3.45 -8.69 5.23
CA ASP A 120 3.40 -7.51 6.06
C ASP A 120 4.62 -7.41 7.00
N ALA A 121 5.08 -8.53 7.54
CA ALA A 121 6.30 -8.60 8.35
C ALA A 121 7.55 -8.17 7.58
N ILE A 122 7.71 -8.59 6.32
CA ILE A 122 8.83 -8.12 5.48
C ILE A 122 8.78 -6.61 5.33
N SER A 123 7.59 -6.06 5.05
CA SER A 123 7.40 -4.61 4.90
C SER A 123 7.83 -3.86 6.17
N PHE A 124 7.41 -4.37 7.34
CA PHE A 124 7.79 -3.79 8.63
C PHE A 124 9.29 -3.93 8.92
N LEU A 125 9.90 -5.10 8.71
CA LEU A 125 11.32 -5.34 8.99
C LEU A 125 12.21 -4.38 8.22
N ILE A 126 11.91 -4.13 6.95
CA ILE A 126 12.70 -3.22 6.13
C ILE A 126 12.53 -1.78 6.60
N ALA A 127 11.29 -1.34 6.83
CA ALA A 127 11.01 0.00 7.32
C ALA A 127 11.59 0.27 8.72
N SER A 128 11.71 -0.75 9.56
CA SER A 128 12.23 -0.65 10.93
C SER A 128 13.66 -1.16 11.10
N LYS A 129 14.41 -1.33 10.01
CA LYS A 129 15.74 -1.94 10.01
C LYS A 129 16.70 -1.30 11.01
N SER A 130 16.68 0.03 11.14
CA SER A 130 17.53 0.78 12.07
C SER A 130 17.23 0.49 13.55
N TYR A 131 16.07 -0.07 13.86
CA TYR A 131 15.61 -0.39 15.22
C TYR A 131 15.69 -1.88 15.55
N ILE A 132 16.04 -2.72 14.58
CA ILE A 132 16.16 -4.17 14.74
C ILE A 132 17.64 -4.54 14.85
N GLN A 133 17.97 -5.50 15.74
CA GLN A 133 19.32 -6.02 15.81
C GLN A 133 19.72 -6.69 14.48
N GLU A 134 20.92 -6.41 13.99
CA GLU A 134 21.41 -6.93 12.70
C GLU A 134 21.30 -8.46 12.60
N SER A 135 21.63 -9.18 13.69
CA SER A 135 21.49 -10.64 13.76
C SER A 135 20.04 -11.10 13.59
N ASP A 136 19.08 -10.38 14.18
CA ASP A 136 17.65 -10.70 14.04
C ASP A 136 17.18 -10.43 12.61
N PHE A 137 17.59 -9.32 12.02
CA PHE A 137 17.23 -8.97 10.65
C PHE A 137 17.74 -10.01 9.65
N ASP A 138 19.00 -10.42 9.78
CA ASP A 138 19.63 -11.40 8.90
C ASP A 138 19.09 -12.81 9.10
N GLU A 139 18.59 -13.15 10.28
CA GLU A 139 17.93 -14.43 10.54
C GLU A 139 16.47 -14.44 10.06
N ILE A 140 15.73 -13.34 10.20
CA ILE A 140 14.28 -13.29 9.93
C ILE A 140 14.00 -13.09 8.45
N LEU A 141 14.61 -12.09 7.81
CA LEU A 141 14.23 -11.65 6.47
C LEU A 141 14.39 -12.76 5.41
N PRO A 142 15.51 -13.49 5.33
CA PRO A 142 15.67 -14.56 4.34
C PRO A 142 14.62 -15.66 4.47
N ASN A 143 14.29 -16.06 5.72
CA ASN A 143 13.28 -17.08 5.97
C ASN A 143 11.89 -16.64 5.46
N LEU A 144 11.48 -15.40 5.72
CA LEU A 144 10.22 -14.88 5.22
C LEU A 144 10.18 -14.82 3.68
N ILE A 145 11.29 -14.42 3.05
CA ILE A 145 11.42 -14.38 1.58
C ILE A 145 11.30 -15.80 0.99
N GLU A 146 11.97 -16.79 1.58
CA GLU A 146 11.92 -18.19 1.13
C GLU A 146 10.50 -18.76 1.22
N ASN A 147 9.79 -18.48 2.32
CA ASN A 147 8.39 -18.87 2.48
C ASN A 147 7.49 -18.25 1.40
N LEU A 148 7.70 -16.99 1.05
CA LEU A 148 6.95 -16.33 -0.02
C LEU A 148 7.31 -16.87 -1.39
N TYR A 149 8.59 -17.20 -1.63
CA TYR A 149 9.02 -17.87 -2.84
C TYR A 149 8.27 -19.20 -3.03
N ASP A 150 8.19 -20.01 -1.97
CA ASP A 150 7.49 -21.30 -1.97
C ASP A 150 5.98 -21.20 -2.20
N TYR A 151 5.37 -20.10 -1.79
CA TYR A 151 3.99 -19.80 -2.09
C TYR A 151 3.80 -19.33 -3.55
N LEU A 152 4.57 -18.33 -3.98
CA LEU A 152 4.44 -17.67 -5.29
C LEU A 152 4.84 -18.56 -6.48
N LYS A 153 5.64 -19.61 -6.25
CA LYS A 153 5.97 -20.62 -7.27
C LYS A 153 4.81 -21.57 -7.60
N ARG A 154 3.82 -21.69 -6.71
CA ARG A 154 2.66 -22.57 -6.91
C ARG A 154 1.71 -21.91 -7.91
N ILE A 155 1.30 -22.65 -8.94
CA ILE A 155 0.35 -22.14 -9.94
C ILE A 155 -1.05 -22.10 -9.33
N PRO A 156 -1.66 -20.91 -9.20
CA PRO A 156 -3.01 -20.76 -8.66
C PRO A 156 -4.05 -21.47 -9.54
N LYS A 157 -4.92 -22.29 -8.94
CA LYS A 157 -5.94 -23.06 -9.68
C LYS A 157 -7.31 -22.39 -9.66
N SER A 158 -7.69 -21.79 -8.53
CA SER A 158 -8.97 -21.11 -8.35
C SER A 158 -8.90 -19.60 -8.59
N LEU A 159 -10.06 -18.96 -8.81
CA LEU A 159 -10.12 -17.49 -8.91
C LEU A 159 -9.63 -16.82 -7.63
N PHE A 160 -9.99 -17.39 -6.48
CA PHE A 160 -9.55 -16.92 -5.17
C PHE A 160 -8.04 -16.98 -5.02
N GLU A 161 -7.41 -18.12 -5.33
CA GLU A 161 -5.95 -18.25 -5.30
C GLU A 161 -5.25 -17.30 -6.27
N ARG A 162 -5.81 -17.08 -7.47
CA ARG A 162 -5.25 -16.13 -8.44
C ARG A 162 -5.27 -14.70 -7.88
N ASN A 163 -6.37 -14.30 -7.24
CA ASN A 163 -6.48 -13.00 -6.62
C ASN A 163 -5.46 -12.82 -5.48
N LEU A 164 -5.28 -13.84 -4.64
CA LEU A 164 -4.26 -13.85 -3.59
C LEU A 164 -2.84 -13.80 -4.15
N PHE A 165 -2.55 -14.57 -5.20
CA PHE A 165 -1.26 -14.52 -5.89
C PHE A 165 -0.94 -13.10 -6.35
N TYR A 166 -1.85 -12.46 -7.10
CA TYR A 166 -1.61 -11.10 -7.58
C TYR A 166 -1.54 -10.08 -6.44
N TYR A 167 -2.29 -10.27 -5.36
CA TYR A 167 -2.19 -9.43 -4.16
C TYR A 167 -0.77 -9.48 -3.57
N HIS A 168 -0.27 -10.67 -3.27
CA HIS A 168 1.06 -10.84 -2.68
C HIS A 168 2.18 -10.46 -3.64
N ALA A 169 2.07 -10.81 -4.92
CA ALA A 169 3.03 -10.44 -5.95
C ALA A 169 3.12 -8.91 -6.13
N THR A 170 1.99 -8.21 -6.06
CA THR A 170 1.97 -6.73 -6.10
C THR A 170 2.72 -6.15 -4.91
N LYS A 171 2.44 -6.61 -3.69
CA LYS A 171 3.15 -6.14 -2.49
C LYS A 171 4.66 -6.35 -2.60
N MET A 172 5.09 -7.52 -3.05
CA MET A 172 6.52 -7.82 -3.25
C MET A 172 7.16 -6.93 -4.30
N LEU A 173 6.51 -6.73 -5.45
CA LEU A 173 7.02 -5.82 -6.48
C LEU A 173 7.16 -4.39 -5.96
N CYS A 174 6.20 -3.91 -5.15
CA CYS A 174 6.31 -2.60 -4.52
C CYS A 174 7.53 -2.52 -3.59
N LEU A 175 7.78 -3.53 -2.75
CA LEU A 175 8.94 -3.56 -1.86
C LEU A 175 10.27 -3.53 -2.62
N TYR A 176 10.39 -4.33 -3.68
CA TYR A 176 11.58 -4.34 -4.54
C TYR A 176 11.76 -3.01 -5.30
N ASN A 177 10.67 -2.31 -5.61
CA ASN A 177 10.71 -0.99 -6.24
C ASN A 177 11.11 0.13 -5.26
N LEU A 178 10.94 -0.09 -3.95
CA LEU A 178 11.26 0.87 -2.90
C LEU A 178 12.67 0.69 -2.36
N TYR A 179 13.02 -0.55 -2.05
CA TYR A 179 14.17 -0.88 -1.22
C TYR A 179 15.22 -1.59 -2.06
N GLU A 180 16.25 -0.84 -2.48
CA GLU A 180 17.36 -1.35 -3.29
C GLU A 180 18.09 -2.53 -2.60
N GLU A 181 18.06 -2.59 -1.27
CA GLU A 181 18.62 -3.68 -0.47
C GLU A 181 18.00 -5.06 -0.78
N LEU A 182 16.73 -5.09 -1.19
CA LEU A 182 16.07 -6.33 -1.62
C LEU A 182 16.57 -6.80 -2.99
N SER A 183 16.94 -5.87 -3.88
CA SER A 183 17.50 -6.21 -5.20
C SER A 183 18.84 -6.94 -5.09
N ILE A 184 19.62 -6.71 -4.03
CA ILE A 184 20.93 -7.35 -3.79
C ILE A 184 20.76 -8.82 -3.37
N ARG A 185 19.62 -9.19 -2.75
CA ARG A 185 19.37 -10.56 -2.25
C ARG A 185 18.72 -11.50 -3.29
N GLY A 186 18.70 -11.11 -4.57
CA GLY A 186 18.49 -11.99 -5.72
C GLY A 186 17.21 -11.70 -6.54
N GLU A 187 17.34 -11.69 -7.87
CA GLU A 187 16.23 -11.55 -8.85
C GLU A 187 15.21 -12.71 -8.81
N THR A 188 15.47 -13.73 -7.99
CA THR A 188 14.78 -15.03 -7.98
C THR A 188 13.28 -14.92 -7.69
N LEU A 189 12.85 -14.00 -6.82
CA LEU A 189 11.44 -13.86 -6.46
C LEU A 189 10.64 -13.08 -7.50
N ILE A 190 11.24 -12.08 -8.16
CA ILE A 190 10.56 -11.40 -9.27
C ILE A 190 10.48 -12.32 -10.49
N ASP A 191 11.53 -13.08 -10.77
CA ASP A 191 11.52 -14.05 -11.85
C ASP A 191 10.46 -15.15 -11.63
N ILE A 192 10.29 -15.64 -10.39
CA ILE A 192 9.23 -16.64 -10.13
C ILE A 192 7.83 -16.04 -10.30
N ILE A 193 7.61 -14.80 -9.86
CA ILE A 193 6.35 -14.07 -10.10
C ILE A 193 6.06 -13.97 -11.61
N VAL A 194 7.06 -13.57 -12.40
CA VAL A 194 6.95 -13.43 -13.86
C VAL A 194 6.69 -14.79 -14.52
N GLN A 195 7.38 -15.85 -14.10
CA GLN A 195 7.19 -17.20 -14.62
C GLN A 195 5.80 -17.76 -14.30
N THR A 196 5.33 -17.60 -13.06
CA THR A 196 3.98 -18.00 -12.65
C THR A 196 2.93 -17.24 -13.44
N HIS A 197 3.08 -15.92 -13.62
CA HIS A 197 2.16 -15.13 -14.42
C HIS A 197 2.15 -15.55 -15.91
N LYS A 198 3.31 -15.84 -16.51
CA LYS A 198 3.40 -16.34 -17.89
C LYS A 198 2.63 -17.65 -18.07
N LYS A 199 2.70 -18.57 -17.09
CA LYS A 199 1.92 -19.82 -17.09
C LYS A 199 0.41 -19.54 -16.98
N LEU A 200 0.00 -18.60 -16.14
CA LEU A 200 -1.41 -18.21 -16.05
C LEU A 200 -1.94 -17.64 -17.37
N ILE A 201 -1.14 -16.84 -18.09
CA ILE A 201 -1.52 -16.34 -19.42
C ILE A 201 -1.63 -17.48 -20.45
N SER A 202 -0.71 -18.45 -20.44
CA SER A 202 -0.81 -19.60 -21.36
C SER A 202 -2.09 -20.40 -21.14
N ASP A 203 -2.59 -20.42 -19.91
CA ASP A 203 -3.87 -21.03 -19.53
C ASP A 203 -5.07 -20.10 -19.78
N LYS A 204 -4.88 -19.06 -20.60
CA LYS A 204 -5.89 -18.06 -21.02
C LYS A 204 -6.45 -17.21 -19.88
N HIS A 205 -5.74 -17.08 -18.76
CA HIS A 205 -6.16 -16.19 -17.69
C HIS A 205 -5.77 -14.73 -17.96
N VAL A 206 -6.72 -13.83 -17.74
CA VAL A 206 -6.52 -12.38 -17.81
C VAL A 206 -6.24 -11.85 -16.40
N CYS A 207 -5.17 -11.07 -16.25
CA CYS A 207 -4.87 -10.39 -14.99
C CYS A 207 -5.75 -9.14 -14.85
N THR A 208 -6.58 -9.10 -13.81
CA THR A 208 -7.42 -7.95 -13.46
C THR A 208 -6.80 -7.06 -12.38
N ASN A 209 -5.63 -7.39 -11.85
CA ASN A 209 -4.94 -6.56 -10.88
C ASN A 209 -4.05 -5.53 -11.59
N ILE A 210 -4.54 -4.31 -11.76
CA ILE A 210 -3.78 -3.25 -12.44
C ILE A 210 -2.51 -2.84 -11.67
N SER A 211 -2.56 -2.87 -10.33
CA SER A 211 -1.36 -2.56 -9.52
C SER A 211 -0.23 -3.56 -9.73
N PHE A 212 -0.54 -4.82 -10.00
CA PHE A 212 0.47 -5.78 -10.41
C PHE A 212 1.19 -5.32 -11.69
N GLY A 213 0.42 -4.97 -12.74
CA GLY A 213 0.97 -4.53 -14.02
C GLY A 213 1.83 -3.26 -13.90
N VAL A 214 1.36 -2.24 -13.17
CA VAL A 214 2.11 -0.97 -13.03
C VAL A 214 3.37 -1.12 -12.18
N ASN A 215 3.33 -1.89 -11.09
CA ASN A 215 4.53 -2.15 -10.29
C ASN A 215 5.54 -3.03 -11.03
N LEU A 216 5.06 -3.97 -11.87
CA LEU A 216 5.90 -4.77 -12.74
C LEU A 216 6.59 -3.89 -13.81
N LEU A 217 5.88 -2.90 -14.36
CA LEU A 217 6.46 -1.93 -15.30
C LEU A 217 7.56 -1.10 -14.63
N GLN A 218 7.30 -0.55 -13.44
CA GLN A 218 8.31 0.20 -12.68
C GLN A 218 9.56 -0.65 -12.46
N TYR A 219 9.39 -1.89 -11.99
CA TYR A 219 10.53 -2.79 -11.76
C TYR A 219 11.33 -3.02 -13.04
N GLY A 220 10.64 -3.32 -14.14
CA GLY A 220 11.26 -3.56 -15.44
C GLY A 220 12.03 -2.34 -15.97
N LEU A 221 11.51 -1.13 -15.76
CA LEU A 221 12.19 0.12 -16.13
C LEU A 221 13.43 0.35 -15.26
N CYS A 222 13.31 0.24 -13.94
CA CYS A 222 14.41 0.43 -12.99
C CYS A 222 15.58 -0.53 -13.24
N HIS A 223 15.28 -1.80 -13.51
CA HIS A 223 16.28 -2.86 -13.73
C HIS A 223 16.58 -3.12 -15.22
N LYS A 224 16.07 -2.29 -16.14
CA LYS A 224 16.27 -2.40 -17.60
C LYS A 224 15.90 -3.78 -18.19
N ARG A 225 14.92 -4.48 -17.59
CA ARG A 225 14.43 -5.81 -18.00
C ARG A 225 13.37 -5.69 -19.10
N LYS A 226 13.80 -5.74 -20.36
CA LYS A 226 12.93 -5.60 -21.55
C LYS A 226 11.80 -6.63 -21.62
N ASP A 227 12.05 -7.85 -21.17
CA ASP A 227 11.07 -8.93 -21.10
C ASP A 227 9.93 -8.59 -20.14
N ILE A 228 10.26 -8.04 -18.97
CA ILE A 228 9.31 -7.59 -17.95
C ILE A 228 8.54 -6.36 -18.43
N ILE A 229 9.21 -5.39 -19.04
CA ILE A 229 8.56 -4.18 -19.59
C ILE A 229 7.48 -4.56 -20.62
N LYS A 230 7.81 -5.46 -21.55
CA LYS A 230 6.85 -5.92 -22.57
C LYS A 230 5.63 -6.60 -21.95
N LEU A 231 5.85 -7.45 -20.96
CA LEU A 231 4.80 -8.16 -20.24
C LEU A 231 3.90 -7.19 -19.47
N ALA A 232 4.48 -6.26 -18.72
CA ALA A 232 3.75 -5.27 -17.93
C ALA A 232 2.88 -4.37 -18.81
N ASN A 233 3.41 -3.87 -19.93
CA ASN A 233 2.65 -3.06 -20.89
C ASN A 233 1.46 -3.82 -21.48
N ALA A 234 1.60 -5.13 -21.74
CA ALA A 234 0.48 -5.96 -22.21
C ALA A 234 -0.64 -6.06 -21.16
N ILE A 235 -0.29 -6.24 -19.88
CA ILE A 235 -1.27 -6.28 -18.77
C ILE A 235 -1.99 -4.93 -18.64
N ILE A 236 -1.23 -3.83 -18.60
CA ILE A 236 -1.76 -2.48 -18.45
C ILE A 236 -2.73 -2.14 -19.59
N LYS A 237 -2.32 -2.42 -20.84
CA LYS A 237 -3.15 -2.20 -22.02
C LYS A 237 -4.42 -3.04 -21.98
N CYS A 238 -4.30 -4.33 -21.66
CA CYS A 238 -5.46 -5.21 -21.52
C CYS A 238 -6.46 -4.68 -20.46
N TYR A 239 -5.97 -4.23 -19.31
CA TYR A 239 -6.82 -3.71 -18.25
C TYR A 239 -7.55 -2.43 -18.67
N PHE A 240 -6.82 -1.38 -19.07
CA PHE A 240 -7.44 -0.08 -19.34
C PHE A 240 -8.24 -0.04 -20.64
N SER A 241 -7.88 -0.82 -21.67
CA SER A 241 -8.68 -0.90 -22.90
C SER A 241 -10.03 -1.60 -22.70
N ASN A 242 -10.19 -2.41 -21.65
CA ASN A 242 -11.43 -3.12 -21.34
C ASN A 242 -12.19 -2.51 -20.13
N MET A 243 -11.72 -1.37 -19.61
CA MET A 243 -12.32 -0.74 -18.44
C MET A 243 -13.61 -0.01 -18.84
N VAL A 244 -14.72 -0.34 -18.17
CA VAL A 244 -16.02 0.32 -18.34
C VAL A 244 -16.24 1.25 -17.16
N LEU A 245 -16.13 2.56 -17.38
CA LEU A 245 -16.14 3.58 -16.32
C LEU A 245 -17.43 3.56 -15.50
N GLU A 246 -18.56 3.27 -16.14
CA GLU A 246 -19.89 3.28 -15.53
C GLU A 246 -20.10 2.12 -14.53
N THR A 247 -19.29 1.07 -14.61
CA THR A 247 -19.41 -0.12 -13.75
C THR A 247 -18.42 -0.12 -12.59
N LEU A 248 -17.45 0.81 -12.55
CA LEU A 248 -16.43 0.83 -11.52
C LEU A 248 -17.04 1.16 -10.16
N ASN A 249 -16.80 0.32 -9.16
CA ASN A 249 -17.06 0.73 -7.78
C ASN A 249 -16.02 1.76 -7.31
N LEU A 250 -16.23 2.35 -6.14
CA LEU A 250 -15.36 3.40 -5.60
C LEU A 250 -13.92 2.89 -5.44
N LYS A 251 -13.72 1.68 -4.89
CA LYS A 251 -12.38 1.08 -4.72
C LYS A 251 -11.67 0.88 -6.06
N GLU A 252 -12.35 0.34 -7.05
CA GLU A 252 -11.78 0.12 -8.39
C GLU A 252 -11.41 1.44 -9.06
N SER A 253 -12.23 2.47 -8.88
CA SER A 253 -11.96 3.81 -9.41
C SER A 253 -10.72 4.43 -8.76
N ILE A 254 -10.59 4.30 -7.44
CA ILE A 254 -9.42 4.71 -6.66
C ILE A 254 -8.17 3.98 -7.16
N ASP A 255 -8.23 2.65 -7.22
CA ASP A 255 -7.12 1.83 -7.68
C ASP A 255 -6.72 2.21 -9.12
N ALA A 256 -7.68 2.40 -10.02
CA ALA A 256 -7.41 2.77 -11.41
C ALA A 256 -6.72 4.15 -11.51
N ILE A 257 -7.23 5.19 -10.83
CA ILE A 257 -6.64 6.53 -10.93
C ILE A 257 -5.26 6.60 -10.26
N TYR A 258 -5.04 5.88 -9.15
CA TYR A 258 -3.72 5.75 -8.51
C TYR A 258 -2.69 5.20 -9.50
N ASN A 259 -3.03 4.11 -10.18
CA ASN A 259 -2.15 3.47 -11.14
C ASN A 259 -1.93 4.32 -12.40
N LEU A 260 -2.94 5.07 -12.85
CA LEU A 260 -2.81 6.03 -13.95
C LEU A 260 -1.85 7.18 -13.60
N ASN A 261 -1.90 7.69 -12.38
CA ASN A 261 -0.96 8.71 -11.89
C ASN A 261 0.46 8.16 -11.90
N LYS A 262 0.66 6.97 -11.34
CA LYS A 262 1.96 6.30 -11.32
C LYS A 262 2.51 6.06 -12.73
N LEU A 263 1.65 5.65 -13.66
CA LEU A 263 2.03 5.49 -15.07
C LEU A 263 2.47 6.79 -15.73
N GLN A 264 1.77 7.90 -15.46
CA GLN A 264 2.16 9.20 -15.98
C GLN A 264 3.55 9.64 -15.48
N LEU A 265 3.88 9.30 -14.24
CA LEU A 265 5.21 9.59 -13.69
C LEU A 265 6.28 8.71 -14.36
N LEU A 266 6.00 7.42 -14.56
CA LEU A 266 6.91 6.47 -15.23
C LEU A 266 7.10 6.79 -16.72
N ASN A 267 6.06 7.29 -17.38
CA ASN A 267 6.08 7.68 -18.77
C ASN A 267 5.20 8.93 -18.99
N LYS A 268 5.86 10.08 -19.20
CA LYS A 268 5.18 11.39 -19.35
C LYS A 268 4.24 11.43 -20.55
N GLU A 269 4.49 10.64 -21.59
CA GLU A 269 3.65 10.50 -22.79
C GLU A 269 2.73 9.27 -22.68
N SER A 270 2.00 9.16 -21.57
CA SER A 270 1.06 8.07 -21.37
C SER A 270 -0.18 8.23 -22.25
N GLU A 271 -0.47 7.21 -23.07
CA GLU A 271 -1.70 7.09 -23.89
C GLU A 271 -2.99 7.16 -23.05
N TRP A 272 -2.88 6.94 -21.74
CA TRP A 272 -4.00 6.92 -20.79
C TRP A 272 -4.39 8.30 -20.25
N THR A 273 -3.81 9.39 -20.75
CA THR A 273 -4.06 10.76 -20.25
C THR A 273 -5.53 11.15 -20.35
N SER A 274 -6.23 10.78 -21.43
CA SER A 274 -7.66 11.05 -21.59
C SER A 274 -8.49 10.29 -20.54
N LEU A 275 -8.19 9.00 -20.34
CA LEU A 275 -8.86 8.14 -19.37
C LEU A 275 -8.67 8.66 -17.93
N LYS A 276 -7.45 9.08 -17.59
CA LYS A 276 -7.14 9.73 -16.31
C LYS A 276 -8.03 10.95 -16.07
N LYS A 277 -8.20 11.83 -17.06
CA LYS A 277 -9.05 13.03 -16.94
C LYS A 277 -10.51 12.66 -16.71
N GLN A 278 -11.04 11.69 -17.46
CA GLN A 278 -12.41 11.21 -17.31
C GLN A 278 -12.66 10.63 -15.91
N LEU A 279 -11.77 9.73 -15.47
CA LEU A 279 -11.88 9.09 -14.15
C LEU A 279 -11.72 10.10 -13.00
N SER A 280 -10.81 11.07 -13.14
CA SER A 280 -10.68 12.18 -12.17
C SER A 280 -11.97 12.99 -12.09
N SER A 281 -12.58 13.33 -13.22
CA SER A 281 -13.86 14.05 -13.22
C SER A 281 -14.98 13.22 -12.60
N LEU A 282 -14.99 11.90 -12.78
CA LEU A 282 -15.98 11.03 -12.15
C LEU A 282 -15.82 10.99 -10.63
N LEU A 283 -14.59 10.91 -10.12
CA LEU A 283 -14.33 10.80 -8.68
C LEU A 283 -14.48 12.14 -7.93
N PHE A 284 -13.98 13.22 -8.50
CA PHE A 284 -13.85 14.49 -7.79
C PHE A 284 -14.95 15.51 -8.11
N ASN A 285 -15.63 15.39 -9.26
CA ASN A 285 -16.66 16.37 -9.67
C ASN A 285 -18.10 15.85 -9.56
N LYS A 286 -18.31 14.54 -9.33
CA LYS A 286 -19.65 14.00 -9.05
C LYS A 286 -19.82 13.79 -7.56
N GLU A 287 -20.37 14.78 -6.87
CA GLU A 287 -20.89 14.63 -5.50
C GLU A 287 -21.71 13.33 -5.35
N SER A 288 -22.44 12.93 -6.40
CA SER A 288 -23.25 11.71 -6.44
C SER A 288 -22.48 10.38 -6.28
N TYR A 289 -21.16 10.31 -6.52
CA TYR A 289 -20.39 9.09 -6.24
C TYR A 289 -20.19 8.88 -4.74
N LEU A 290 -20.01 9.96 -4.00
CA LEU A 290 -19.85 9.96 -2.54
C LEU A 290 -21.21 9.86 -1.81
N TYR A 291 -22.28 10.39 -2.40
CA TYR A 291 -23.65 10.27 -1.87
C TYR A 291 -24.34 8.93 -2.22
N LYS A 292 -23.82 8.16 -3.18
CA LYS A 292 -24.35 6.82 -3.52
C LYS A 292 -24.00 5.75 -2.49
N GLU A 293 -23.02 5.99 -1.62
CA GLU A 293 -22.69 5.10 -0.52
C GLU A 293 -23.23 5.67 0.80
N ASN A 294 -24.00 4.86 1.54
CA ASN A 294 -24.41 5.18 2.90
C ASN A 294 -23.15 5.43 3.76
N ARG A 295 -23.19 6.37 4.72
CA ARG A 295 -22.06 6.69 5.61
C ARG A 295 -21.45 5.47 6.31
N LEU A 296 -22.26 4.43 6.52
CA LEU A 296 -21.85 3.11 7.05
C LEU A 296 -20.98 2.28 6.09
N THR A 297 -21.04 2.52 4.78
CA THR A 297 -20.26 1.81 3.77
C THR A 297 -18.87 2.45 3.61
N LEU A 298 -18.78 3.78 3.70
CA LEU A 298 -17.51 4.51 3.67
C LEU A 298 -16.56 4.13 4.81
N SER A 299 -17.08 3.87 6.02
CA SER A 299 -16.30 3.37 7.16
C SER A 299 -15.92 1.88 7.05
N ARG A 300 -16.52 1.14 6.12
CA ARG A 300 -16.26 -0.29 5.86
C ARG A 300 -15.39 -0.54 4.64
N LEU A 301 -15.09 0.50 3.84
CA LEU A 301 -14.14 0.39 2.75
C LEU A 301 -12.74 0.19 3.34
N LYS A 302 -12.24 -1.05 3.27
CA LYS A 302 -10.80 -1.36 3.43
C LYS A 302 -9.98 -0.33 2.63
N GLY A 303 -9.27 0.55 3.32
CA GLY A 303 -8.43 1.61 2.75
C GLY A 303 -9.14 2.89 2.29
N GLY A 304 -10.46 2.92 2.14
CA GLY A 304 -11.24 3.84 1.29
C GLY A 304 -10.93 5.35 1.37
N ILE A 305 -11.35 6.05 2.44
CA ILE A 305 -11.27 7.52 2.50
C ILE A 305 -9.85 8.05 2.73
N PRO A 306 -9.04 7.47 3.63
CA PRO A 306 -7.63 7.81 3.74
C PRO A 306 -6.88 7.62 2.42
N GLN A 307 -7.15 6.54 1.67
CA GLN A 307 -6.54 6.32 0.36
C GLN A 307 -6.99 7.35 -0.69
N LEU A 308 -8.26 7.78 -0.69
CA LEU A 308 -8.74 8.86 -1.56
C LEU A 308 -8.03 10.20 -1.27
N LEU A 309 -7.98 10.62 -0.01
CA LEU A 309 -7.31 11.87 0.37
C LEU A 309 -5.80 11.80 0.12
N LEU A 310 -5.20 10.62 0.37
CA LEU A 310 -3.82 10.33 0.04
C LEU A 310 -3.55 10.54 -1.44
N MET A 311 -4.45 10.08 -2.30
CA MET A 311 -4.26 10.23 -3.74
C MET A 311 -4.37 11.66 -4.24
N GLU A 312 -5.17 12.52 -3.60
CA GLU A 312 -5.13 13.96 -3.86
C GLU A 312 -3.76 14.56 -3.51
N CYS A 313 -3.13 14.08 -2.44
CA CYS A 313 -1.77 14.48 -2.04
C CYS A 313 -0.69 13.89 -2.99
N LEU A 314 -0.90 12.67 -3.50
CA LEU A 314 0.07 11.92 -4.32
C LEU A 314 0.18 12.35 -5.78
N ASN A 315 -0.73 13.18 -6.30
CA ASN A 315 -0.62 13.73 -7.66
C ASN A 315 0.68 14.52 -7.91
N PHE A 316 1.48 14.74 -6.87
CA PHE A 316 2.59 15.67 -6.86
C PHE A 316 3.87 15.13 -6.19
N GLN A 317 3.91 13.85 -5.81
CA GLN A 317 5.09 13.24 -5.16
C GLN A 317 5.94 12.41 -6.14
N ASP A 318 7.21 12.16 -5.78
CA ASP A 318 8.18 11.34 -6.54
C ASP A 318 7.75 9.86 -6.61
N ILE A 319 8.04 9.18 -7.73
CA ILE A 319 7.81 7.75 -7.95
C ILE A 319 8.39 6.89 -6.82
N LYS A 320 9.55 7.26 -6.28
CA LYS A 320 10.18 6.53 -5.16
C LYS A 320 9.42 6.71 -3.83
N SER A 321 8.62 7.75 -3.64
CA SER A 321 7.77 7.87 -2.43
C SER A 321 6.51 7.01 -2.50
N THR A 322 6.07 6.62 -3.71
CA THR A 322 4.77 5.97 -3.94
C THR A 322 4.67 4.52 -3.48
N GLY A 323 5.78 3.86 -3.13
CA GLY A 323 5.75 2.45 -2.76
C GLY A 323 5.40 2.18 -1.29
N HIS A 324 5.52 3.16 -0.40
CA HIS A 324 5.24 2.99 1.05
C HIS A 324 3.76 2.63 1.32
N TYR A 325 2.89 2.84 0.33
CA TYR A 325 1.44 2.68 0.43
C TYR A 325 0.93 1.27 0.08
N ILE A 326 1.84 0.26 0.10
CA ILE A 326 1.57 -1.19 0.03
C ILE A 326 0.43 -1.65 0.97
N MET A 327 0.16 -0.88 2.01
CA MET A 327 -0.58 -1.31 3.19
C MET A 327 -2.05 -0.90 3.21
N LEU A 328 -2.49 -0.10 2.24
CA LEU A 328 -3.89 0.32 2.13
C LEU A 328 -4.71 -0.55 1.14
N LYS A 329 -4.17 -1.70 0.69
CA LYS A 329 -4.89 -2.66 -0.19
C LYS A 329 -5.39 -3.92 0.50
#